data_AF-A0A447X9U0-F1
#
_entry.id   AF-A0A447X9U0-F1
#
_cell.length_a   1.000
_cell.length_b   1.000
_cell.length_c   1.000
_cell.angle_alpha   90.00
_cell.angle_beta   90.00
_cell.angle_gamma   90.00
#
_symmetry.space_group_name_H-M   'P 1'
#
loop_
_entity.id
_entity.type
_entity.pdbx_description
1 polymer ?
#
loop_
_entity_poly.entity_id
_entity_poly.type
_entity_poly.pdbx_seq_one_letter_code
_entity_poly.pdbx_strand_id
1 'polypeptide(L)'
;MIAEGYGDRRTLERRIQGMENGWRILSCWKPMQMRNTRAVIDIDLADIKEPILCAPNDPDDARPLSAVQGEKIDEVFIVPA
;
A
#
# COMPACT_ATOMS: atom_id res chain seq x y z
N MET A 1 10.24 -21.07 2.15
CA MET A 1 8.97 -21.81 2.00
C MET A 1 9.14 -23.27 1.53
N ILE A 2 9.43 -23.58 0.26
CA ILE A 2 9.55 -24.99 -0.19
C ILE A 2 10.67 -25.72 0.56
N ALA A 3 11.85 -25.11 0.65
CA ALA A 3 12.99 -25.68 1.38
C ALA A 3 12.75 -25.81 2.90
N GLU A 4 11.79 -25.06 3.43
CA GLU A 4 11.39 -25.06 4.86
C GLU A 4 10.19 -25.99 5.11
N GLY A 5 9.70 -26.72 4.10
CA GLY A 5 8.61 -27.68 4.24
C GLY A 5 7.20 -27.07 4.31
N TYR A 6 7.01 -25.83 3.89
CA TYR A 6 5.69 -25.17 3.95
C TYR A 6 4.71 -25.71 2.91
N GLY A 7 3.53 -26.12 3.38
CA GLY A 7 2.32 -26.32 2.57
C GLY A 7 2.45 -27.37 1.45
N ASP A 8 1.67 -27.19 0.38
CA ASP A 8 1.76 -28.03 -0.82
C ASP A 8 2.84 -27.53 -1.78
N ARG A 9 3.95 -28.28 -1.80
CA ARG A 9 5.10 -28.04 -2.67
C ARG A 9 4.72 -27.87 -4.15
N ARG A 10 3.81 -28.70 -4.68
CA ARG A 10 3.43 -28.64 -6.11
C ARG A 10 2.73 -27.34 -6.45
N THR A 11 1.96 -26.80 -5.52
CA THR A 11 1.28 -25.51 -5.69
C THR A 11 2.27 -24.35 -5.69
N LEU A 12 3.27 -24.37 -4.80
CA LEU A 12 4.33 -23.36 -4.76
C LEU A 12 5.20 -23.40 -6.02
N GLU A 13 5.60 -24.58 -6.48
CA GLU A 13 6.40 -24.76 -7.71
C GLU A 13 5.65 -24.23 -8.96
N ARG A 14 4.34 -24.51 -9.07
CA ARG A 14 3.50 -23.96 -10.16
C ARG A 14 3.43 -22.44 -10.10
N ARG A 15 3.36 -21.85 -8.91
CA ARG A 15 3.35 -20.39 -8.74
C ARG A 15 4.69 -19.77 -9.17
N ILE A 16 5.81 -20.40 -8.82
CA ILE A 16 7.15 -19.99 -9.25
C ILE A 16 7.24 -20.00 -10.78
N GLN A 17 6.90 -21.12 -11.42
CA GLN A 17 6.92 -21.24 -12.88
C GLN A 17 6.00 -20.22 -13.57
N GLY A 18 4.80 -20.02 -13.03
CA GLY A 18 3.86 -19.02 -13.53
C GLY A 18 4.41 -17.60 -13.45
N MET A 19 5.10 -17.26 -12.35
CA MET A 19 5.79 -15.99 -12.22
C MET A 19 6.96 -15.89 -13.20
N GLU A 20 7.88 -16.85 -13.24
CA GLU A 20 9.03 -16.87 -14.18
C GLU A 20 8.60 -16.68 -15.63
N ASN A 21 7.53 -17.36 -16.05
CA ASN A 21 6.95 -17.20 -17.38
C ASN A 21 6.36 -15.80 -17.60
N GLY A 22 5.67 -15.25 -16.59
CA GLY A 22 5.16 -13.87 -16.62
C GLY A 22 6.27 -12.80 -16.67
N TRP A 23 7.37 -13.00 -15.94
CA TRP A 23 8.55 -12.11 -15.96
C TRP A 23 9.19 -12.05 -17.35
N ARG A 24 9.15 -13.14 -18.11
CA ARG A 24 9.68 -13.21 -19.48
C ARG A 24 8.81 -12.46 -20.50
N ILE A 25 7.55 -12.19 -20.18
CA ILE A 25 6.57 -11.50 -21.04
C ILE A 25 5.95 -10.35 -20.24
N LEU A 26 6.81 -9.48 -19.71
CA LEU A 26 6.40 -8.38 -18.85
C LEU A 26 5.46 -7.44 -19.62
N SER A 27 4.19 -7.45 -19.24
CA SER A 27 3.17 -6.53 -19.76
C SER A 27 2.36 -5.96 -18.61
N CYS A 28 2.22 -4.64 -18.59
CA CYS A 28 1.41 -3.93 -17.61
C CYS A 28 0.19 -3.36 -18.34
N TRP A 29 -1.00 -3.65 -17.83
CA TRP A 29 -2.23 -3.08 -18.35
C TRP A 29 -2.32 -1.62 -17.93
N LYS A 30 -2.35 -0.72 -18.91
CA LYS A 30 -2.59 0.69 -18.64
C LYS A 30 -4.10 0.97 -18.58
N PRO A 31 -4.54 1.91 -17.73
CA PRO A 31 -5.90 2.42 -17.81
C PRO A 31 -6.20 2.90 -19.23
N MET A 32 -7.39 2.56 -19.75
CA MET A 32 -7.82 3.03 -21.06
C MET A 32 -8.09 4.53 -20.99
N GLN A 33 -7.48 5.31 -21.89
CA GLN A 33 -7.47 6.78 -21.92
C GLN A 33 -8.86 7.45 -21.96
N MET A 34 -9.93 6.68 -22.17
CA MET A 34 -11.32 7.16 -22.28
C MET A 34 -12.23 6.69 -21.14
N ARG A 35 -11.67 6.37 -19.95
CA ARG A 35 -12.50 6.03 -18.79
C ARG A 35 -13.03 7.32 -18.15
N ASN A 36 -14.32 7.59 -18.28
CA ASN A 36 -14.97 8.68 -17.54
C ASN A 36 -14.92 8.39 -16.04
N THR A 37 -14.18 9.20 -15.29
CA THR A 37 -14.14 9.19 -13.82
C THR A 37 -15.21 10.13 -13.26
N ARG A 38 -15.87 9.75 -12.16
CA ARG A 38 -16.90 10.60 -11.51
C ARG A 38 -16.33 11.91 -10.94
N ALA A 39 -15.08 11.89 -10.52
CA ALA A 39 -14.32 13.03 -10.05
C ALA A 39 -12.84 12.81 -10.32
N VAL A 40 -12.09 13.90 -10.45
CA VAL A 40 -10.63 13.92 -10.51
C VAL A 40 -10.16 14.78 -9.34
N ILE A 41 -9.22 14.25 -8.55
CA ILE A 41 -8.59 14.95 -7.41
C ILE A 41 -7.09 14.89 -7.68
N ASP A 42 -6.50 16.04 -8.00
CA ASP A 42 -5.06 16.19 -8.20
C ASP A 42 -4.41 16.61 -6.88
N ILE A 43 -3.33 15.91 -6.49
CA ILE A 43 -2.59 16.18 -5.26
C ILE A 43 -1.20 16.67 -5.64
N ASP A 44 -0.89 17.92 -5.32
CA ASP A 44 0.46 18.45 -5.44
C ASP A 44 1.31 18.01 -4.24
N LEU A 45 2.35 17.24 -4.49
CA LEU A 45 3.28 16.78 -3.45
C LEU A 45 4.03 17.95 -2.80
N ALA A 46 4.17 19.08 -3.50
CA ALA A 46 4.79 20.27 -2.94
C ALA A 46 3.97 20.87 -1.79
N ASP A 47 2.65 20.66 -1.73
CA ASP A 47 1.79 21.21 -0.68
C ASP A 47 1.85 20.40 0.63
N ILE A 48 2.35 19.16 0.59
CA ILE A 48 2.51 18.32 1.78
C ILE A 48 3.81 18.70 2.49
N LYS A 49 3.73 19.65 3.43
CA LYS A 49 4.88 20.17 4.18
C LYS A 49 5.15 19.47 5.51
N GLU A 50 4.21 18.67 6.00
CA GLU A 50 4.30 17.97 7.28
C GLU A 50 3.56 16.62 7.26
N PRO A 51 3.82 15.74 8.24
CA PRO A 51 3.12 14.46 8.35
C PRO A 51 1.61 14.64 8.55
N ILE A 52 0.83 13.72 7.98
CA ILE A 52 -0.62 13.65 8.13
C ILE A 52 -0.96 12.39 8.92
N LEU A 53 -1.80 12.55 9.94
CA LEU A 53 -2.24 11.50 10.86
C LEU A 53 -3.76 11.34 10.76
N CYS A 54 -4.27 10.11 10.88
CA CYS A 54 -5.70 9.91 11.14
C CYS A 54 -5.96 10.06 12.63
N ALA A 55 -6.97 10.84 13.01
CA ALA A 55 -7.34 11.04 14.40
C ALA A 55 -7.86 9.73 15.05
N PRO A 56 -7.85 9.62 16.39
CA PRO A 56 -8.32 8.41 17.06
C PRO A 56 -9.75 8.05 16.68
N ASN A 57 -9.96 6.76 16.38
CA ASN A 57 -11.26 6.15 16.08
C ASN A 57 -11.93 6.52 14.75
N ASP A 58 -11.28 7.33 13.89
CA ASP A 58 -11.80 7.66 12.56
C ASP A 58 -10.69 7.64 11.50
N PRO A 59 -10.67 6.67 10.57
CA PRO A 59 -9.67 6.62 9.51
C PRO A 59 -9.81 7.75 8.48
N ASP A 60 -10.97 8.42 8.39
CA ASP A 60 -11.22 9.49 7.43
C ASP A 60 -10.92 10.90 8.01
N ASP A 61 -10.69 11.03 9.33
CA ASP A 61 -10.32 12.28 9.99
C ASP A 61 -8.80 12.53 9.90
N ALA A 62 -8.34 12.88 8.70
CA ALA A 62 -6.94 13.20 8.42
C ALA A 62 -6.58 14.63 8.87
N ARG A 63 -5.55 14.75 9.72
CA ARG A 63 -5.08 16.01 10.29
C ARG A 63 -3.57 16.18 10.14
N PRO A 64 -3.08 17.42 9.95
CA PRO A 64 -1.65 17.68 10.03
C PRO A 64 -1.13 17.45 11.46
N LEU A 65 0.12 17.02 11.60
CA LEU A 65 0.77 16.82 12.89
C LEU A 65 0.65 18.07 13.78
N SER A 66 0.83 19.26 13.20
CA SER A 66 0.71 20.53 13.90
C SER A 66 -0.62 20.75 14.62
N ALA A 67 -1.72 20.13 14.16
CA ALA A 67 -3.04 20.25 14.79
C ALA A 67 -3.26 19.33 16.00
N VAL A 68 -2.43 18.29 16.16
CA VAL A 68 -2.60 17.26 17.21
C VAL A 68 -1.32 17.03 18.02
N GLN A 69 -0.28 17.84 17.78
CA GLN A 69 0.99 17.75 18.50
C GLN A 69 0.83 18.03 20.00
N GLY A 70 1.63 17.34 20.82
CA GLY A 70 1.63 17.49 22.28
C GLY A 70 0.71 16.52 23.02
N GLU A 71 -0.08 15.73 22.30
CA GLU A 71 -0.89 14.67 22.92
C GLU A 71 -0.01 13.60 23.56
N LYS A 72 -0.37 13.16 24.77
CA LYS A 72 0.38 12.11 25.48
C LYS A 72 0.14 10.78 24.76
N ILE A 73 1.23 10.08 24.45
CA ILE A 73 1.19 8.74 23.86
C ILE A 73 1.69 7.74 24.91
N ASP A 74 0.84 6.77 25.23
CA ASP A 74 1.16 5.73 26.21
C ASP A 74 1.78 4.48 25.55
N GLU A 75 1.35 4.14 24.33
CA GLU A 75 1.81 2.95 23.61
C GLU A 75 1.97 3.26 22.11
N VAL A 76 2.90 2.56 21.47
CA VAL A 76 3.15 2.65 20.02
C VAL A 76 3.27 1.24 19.46
N PHE A 77 2.56 0.98 18.36
CA PHE A 77 2.65 -0.28 17.63
C PHE A 77 3.28 -0.07 16.26
N ILE A 78 4.35 -0.81 15.97
CA ILE A 78 5.04 -0.81 14.67
C ILE A 78 5.08 -2.25 14.17
N VAL A 79 4.59 -2.50 12.96
CA VAL A 79 4.75 -3.79 12.30
C VAL A 79 6.05 -3.77 11.50
N PRO A 80 7.09 -4.53 11.90
CA PRO A 80 8.33 -4.60 11.13
C PRO A 80 8.07 -5.24 9.76
N ALA A 81 8.78 -4.73 8.75
CA ALA A 81 8.76 -5.22 7.38
C ALA A 81 9.53 -6.54 7.21
#